data_AF-A0A7R9DN28-F1
#
_entry.id   AF-A0A7R9DN28-F1
#
_cell.length_a   1.000
_cell.length_b   1.000
_cell.length_c   1.000
_cell.angle_alpha   90.00
_cell.angle_beta   90.00
_cell.angle_gamma   90.00
#
_symmetry.space_group_name_H-M   'P 1'
#
loop_
_entity.id
_entity.type
_entity.pdbx_description
1 polymer ?
#
loop_
_entity_poly.entity_id
_entity_poly.type
_entity_poly.pdbx_seq_one_letter_code
_entity_poly.pdbx_strand_id
1 'polypeptide(L)'
;MSDPELRSVQSAANALVHHSTNKIPEQRRQELTNIVQRFYGTEGPLTKEQLQEVSSMESRVPNKDYEPHGHKVVQFFSEQGTGGLVTLERMWREHFLTTMRPRFMPELWSVSHNQQRLTIRKQENRIRQQELEMAGLA
;
A
#
# COMPACT_ATOMS: atom_id res chain seq x y z
N MET A 1 -1.13 -2.14 -11.03
CA MET A 1 -1.90 -3.40 -11.09
C MET A 1 -1.10 -4.39 -11.93
N SER A 2 -1.27 -5.70 -11.74
CA SER A 2 -0.55 -6.70 -12.55
C SER A 2 -1.42 -7.07 -13.74
N ASP A 3 -0.84 -7.29 -14.92
CA ASP A 3 -1.57 -7.93 -16.02
C ASP A 3 -1.98 -9.34 -15.51
N PRO A 4 -3.30 -9.60 -15.34
CA PRO A 4 -3.76 -10.84 -14.74
C PRO A 4 -3.31 -12.08 -15.53
N GLU A 5 -3.20 -11.95 -16.86
CA GLU A 5 -2.77 -13.03 -17.73
C GLU A 5 -1.28 -13.27 -17.56
N LEU A 6 -0.43 -12.24 -17.67
CA LEU A 6 1.02 -12.40 -17.48
C LEU A 6 1.37 -12.91 -16.07
N ARG A 7 0.64 -12.48 -15.04
CA ARG A 7 0.83 -12.99 -13.68
C ARG A 7 0.51 -14.48 -13.55
N SER A 8 -0.59 -14.90 -14.19
CA SER A 8 -1.00 -16.31 -14.21
C SER A 8 0.06 -17.17 -14.89
N VAL A 9 0.54 -16.73 -16.06
CA VAL A 9 1.57 -17.42 -16.84
C VAL A 9 2.90 -17.46 -16.08
N GLN A 10 3.33 -16.34 -15.50
CA GLN A 10 4.54 -16.29 -14.67
C GLN A 10 4.45 -17.21 -13.44
N SER A 11 3.29 -17.24 -12.76
CA SER A 11 3.08 -18.13 -11.61
C SER A 11 3.13 -19.60 -12.02
N ALA A 12 2.60 -19.95 -13.19
CA ALA A 12 2.63 -21.31 -13.70
C ALA A 12 4.05 -21.74 -14.07
N ALA A 13 4.80 -20.89 -14.75
CA ALA A 13 6.20 -21.13 -15.07
C ALA A 13 7.06 -21.28 -13.79
N ASN A 14 6.91 -20.38 -12.81
CA ASN A 14 7.61 -20.48 -11.51
C ASN A 14 7.32 -21.81 -10.80
N ALA A 15 6.07 -22.25 -10.80
CA ALA A 15 5.70 -23.50 -10.17
C ALA A 15 6.36 -24.71 -10.88
N LEU A 16 6.43 -24.70 -12.21
CA LEU A 16 7.08 -25.75 -13.00
C LEU A 16 8.61 -25.74 -12.87
N VAL A 17 9.24 -24.57 -12.71
CA VAL A 17 10.70 -24.42 -12.56
C VAL A 17 11.19 -24.78 -11.16
N HIS A 18 10.48 -24.34 -10.12
CA HIS A 18 11.01 -24.38 -8.74
C HIS A 18 10.49 -25.53 -7.88
N HIS A 19 9.41 -26.21 -8.28
CA HIS A 19 8.90 -27.36 -7.54
C HIS A 19 9.26 -28.68 -8.24
N SER A 20 9.80 -29.62 -7.47
CA SER A 20 10.13 -30.96 -7.96
C SER A 20 8.87 -31.71 -8.43
N THR A 21 9.07 -32.65 -9.36
CA THR A 21 8.00 -33.42 -10.00
C THR A 21 7.04 -34.10 -9.01
N ASN A 22 7.56 -34.48 -7.85
CA ASN A 22 6.79 -35.17 -6.80
C ASN A 22 5.96 -34.24 -5.89
N LYS A 23 6.13 -32.91 -5.97
CA LYS A 23 5.39 -31.94 -5.13
C LYS A 23 4.13 -31.39 -5.82
N ILE A 24 4.06 -31.47 -7.14
CA ILE A 24 2.89 -31.02 -7.90
C ILE A 24 2.20 -32.25 -8.48
N PRO A 25 0.92 -32.52 -8.10
CA PRO A 25 0.13 -33.59 -8.69
C PRO A 25 0.08 -33.50 -10.22
N GLU A 26 0.07 -34.63 -10.90
CA GLU A 26 0.18 -34.69 -12.37
C GLU A 26 -0.89 -33.87 -13.09
N GLN A 27 -2.14 -33.95 -12.62
CA GLN A 27 -3.24 -33.13 -13.14
C GLN A 27 -2.92 -31.63 -13.06
N ARG A 28 -2.40 -31.18 -11.92
CA ARG A 28 -2.04 -29.77 -11.73
C ARG A 28 -0.85 -29.38 -12.59
N ARG A 29 0.13 -30.26 -12.79
CA ARG A 29 1.25 -30.02 -13.69
C ARG A 29 0.78 -29.76 -15.11
N GLN A 30 -0.11 -30.61 -15.62
CA GLN A 30 -0.69 -30.45 -16.96
C GLN A 30 -1.46 -29.14 -17.11
N GLU A 31 -2.24 -28.75 -16.11
CA GLU A 31 -2.91 -27.44 -16.11
C GLU A 31 -1.92 -26.28 -16.21
N LEU A 32 -0.83 -26.31 -15.42
CA LEU A 32 0.20 -25.27 -15.45
C LEU A 32 0.96 -25.25 -16.78
N THR A 33 1.24 -26.41 -17.35
CA THR A 33 1.86 -26.55 -18.68
C THR A 33 0.95 -25.94 -19.75
N ASN A 34 -0.34 -26.23 -19.72
CA ASN A 34 -1.32 -25.68 -20.66
C ASN A 34 -1.39 -24.14 -20.58
N ILE A 35 -1.26 -23.56 -19.39
CA ILE A 35 -1.24 -22.09 -19.21
C ILE A 35 -0.04 -21.48 -19.94
N VAL A 36 1.16 -22.05 -19.80
CA VAL A 36 2.37 -21.54 -20.45
C VAL A 36 2.37 -21.84 -21.96
N GLN A 37 1.85 -22.99 -22.38
CA GLN A 37 1.67 -23.35 -23.79
C GLN A 37 0.75 -22.39 -24.55
N ARG A 38 -0.39 -22.02 -23.94
CA ARG A 38 -1.31 -21.01 -24.50
C ARG A 38 -0.64 -19.67 -24.69
N PHE A 39 0.23 -19.25 -23.76
CA PHE A 39 0.98 -18.01 -23.87
C PHE A 39 1.93 -18.00 -25.09
N TYR A 40 2.61 -19.12 -25.37
CA TYR A 40 3.47 -19.25 -26.54
C TYR A 40 2.74 -19.67 -27.83
N GLY A 41 1.45 -19.99 -27.77
CA GLY A 41 0.70 -20.53 -28.91
C GLY A 41 1.22 -21.88 -29.42
N THR A 42 1.79 -22.71 -28.53
CA THR A 42 2.37 -24.01 -28.88
C THR A 42 1.67 -25.15 -28.16
N GLU A 43 1.49 -26.28 -28.84
CA GLU A 43 0.98 -27.53 -28.24
C GLU A 43 2.13 -28.50 -27.88
N GLY A 44 3.37 -28.13 -28.22
CA GLY A 44 4.56 -28.96 -28.03
C GLY A 44 5.15 -28.91 -26.61
N PRO A 45 6.12 -29.78 -26.30
CA PRO A 45 6.81 -29.79 -25.01
C PRO A 45 7.54 -28.46 -24.78
N LEU A 46 7.32 -27.87 -23.60
CA LEU A 46 8.00 -26.64 -23.18
C LEU A 46 9.45 -26.93 -22.82
N THR A 47 10.37 -26.11 -23.32
CA THR A 47 11.77 -26.19 -22.90
C THR A 47 11.99 -25.51 -21.57
N LYS A 48 13.10 -25.85 -20.89
CA LYS A 48 13.46 -25.23 -19.61
C LYS A 48 13.73 -23.73 -19.78
N GLU A 49 14.27 -23.33 -20.93
CA GLU A 49 14.58 -21.95 -21.29
C GLU A 49 13.30 -21.12 -21.41
N GLN A 50 12.26 -21.65 -22.05
CA GLN A 50 10.94 -20.99 -22.15
C GLN A 50 10.30 -20.79 -20.77
N LEU A 51 10.39 -21.80 -19.90
CA LEU A 51 9.87 -21.69 -18.54
C LEU A 51 10.66 -20.66 -17.72
N GLN A 52 11.98 -20.60 -17.87
CA GLN A 52 12.82 -19.61 -17.19
C GLN A 52 12.55 -18.20 -17.69
N GLU A 53 12.42 -18.01 -19.01
CA GLU A 53 12.08 -16.73 -19.63
C GLU A 53 10.79 -16.16 -19.03
N VAL A 54 9.69 -16.92 -19.09
CA VAL A 54 8.38 -16.52 -18.54
C VAL A 54 8.42 -16.29 -17.04
N SER A 55 9.16 -17.12 -16.30
CA SER A 55 9.30 -16.95 -14.84
C SER A 55 9.94 -15.61 -14.47
N SER A 56 10.82 -15.08 -15.33
CA SER A 56 11.57 -13.85 -15.13
C SER A 56 10.89 -12.58 -15.66
N MET A 57 9.75 -12.70 -16.36
CA MET A 57 9.04 -11.55 -16.92
C MET A 57 8.47 -10.63 -15.83
N GLU A 58 8.54 -9.31 -16.02
CA GLU A 58 7.95 -8.36 -15.08
C GLU A 58 6.43 -8.26 -15.31
N SER A 59 5.64 -8.91 -14.45
CA SER A 59 4.17 -8.87 -14.51
C SER A 59 3.56 -7.68 -13.75
N ARG A 60 4.37 -6.89 -13.03
CA ARG A 60 3.91 -5.78 -12.20
C ARG A 60 3.89 -4.47 -12.99
N VAL A 61 2.71 -3.89 -13.18
CA VAL A 61 2.57 -2.54 -13.73
C VAL A 61 2.32 -1.56 -12.58
N PRO A 62 3.02 -0.41 -12.50
CA PRO A 62 2.67 0.66 -11.59
C PRO A 62 1.22 1.08 -11.82
N ASN A 63 0.41 1.16 -10.75
CA ASN A 63 -0.91 1.73 -10.89
C ASN A 63 -0.78 3.25 -10.97
N LYS A 64 -0.86 3.82 -12.17
CA LYS A 64 -0.76 5.28 -12.39
C LYS A 64 -1.89 6.05 -11.72
N ASP A 65 -3.03 5.40 -11.53
CA ASP A 65 -4.22 5.96 -10.89
C ASP A 65 -4.24 5.68 -9.38
N TYR A 66 -3.17 5.12 -8.82
CA TYR A 66 -3.11 4.89 -7.38
C TYR A 66 -2.97 6.21 -6.63
N GLU A 67 -4.02 6.52 -5.88
CA GLU A 67 -4.04 7.65 -4.97
C GLU A 67 -4.10 7.12 -3.53
N PRO A 68 -3.06 7.37 -2.70
CA PRO A 68 -3.05 6.91 -1.32
C PRO A 68 -4.25 7.48 -0.55
N HIS A 69 -5.01 6.64 0.14
CA HIS A 69 -6.16 7.11 0.93
C HIS A 69 -5.77 8.17 1.97
N GLY A 70 -4.60 8.01 2.59
CA GLY A 70 -4.05 9.01 3.52
C GLY A 70 -3.83 10.37 2.88
N HIS A 71 -3.47 10.40 1.58
CA HIS A 71 -3.32 11.65 0.84
C HIS A 71 -4.65 12.40 0.74
N LYS A 72 -5.75 11.70 0.41
CA LYS A 72 -7.10 12.29 0.38
C LYS A 72 -7.52 12.87 1.73
N VAL A 73 -7.21 12.17 2.82
CA VAL A 73 -7.52 12.64 4.17
C VAL A 73 -6.75 13.91 4.48
N VAL A 74 -5.43 13.92 4.23
CA VAL A 74 -4.59 15.12 4.43
C VAL A 74 -5.13 16.27 3.59
N GLN A 75 -5.35 16.04 2.29
CA GLN A 75 -5.88 17.03 1.36
C GLN A 75 -7.21 17.62 1.84
N PHE A 76 -8.15 16.79 2.27
CA PHE A 76 -9.42 17.25 2.81
C PHE A 76 -9.20 18.21 3.99
N PHE A 77 -8.39 17.84 4.99
CA PHE A 77 -8.19 18.69 6.17
C PHE A 77 -7.33 19.92 5.89
N SER A 78 -6.38 19.87 4.95
CA SER A 78 -5.51 21.00 4.62
C SER A 78 -6.14 22.01 3.66
N GLU A 79 -7.01 21.56 2.74
CA GLU A 79 -7.55 22.41 1.65
C GLU A 79 -9.05 22.68 1.76
N GLN A 80 -9.84 21.74 2.29
CA GLN A 80 -11.32 21.78 2.22
C GLN A 80 -11.99 21.86 3.60
N GLY A 81 -11.33 21.37 4.64
CA GLY A 81 -11.85 21.24 6.00
C GLY A 81 -11.59 22.49 6.85
N THR A 82 -12.44 22.71 7.85
CA THR A 82 -12.23 23.77 8.83
C THR A 82 -11.15 23.35 9.84
N GLY A 83 -10.06 24.12 9.93
CA GLY A 83 -9.10 24.03 11.04
C GLY A 83 -7.92 23.08 10.86
N GLY A 84 -7.59 22.65 9.62
CA GLY A 84 -6.31 21.99 9.32
C GLY A 84 -6.07 20.62 9.96
N LEU A 85 -4.83 20.13 9.85
CA LEU A 85 -4.43 18.84 10.40
C LEU A 85 -4.52 18.75 11.93
N VAL A 86 -4.47 19.88 12.65
CA VAL A 86 -4.67 19.87 14.12
C VAL A 86 -6.09 19.46 14.49
N THR A 87 -7.07 19.75 13.62
CA THR A 87 -8.45 19.33 13.82
C THR A 87 -8.60 17.83 13.66
N LEU A 88 -7.98 17.25 12.63
CA LEU A 88 -7.94 15.79 12.44
C LEU A 88 -7.33 15.09 13.65
N GLU A 89 -6.17 15.57 14.13
CA GLU A 89 -5.51 15.01 15.30
C GLU A 89 -6.39 15.05 16.55
N ARG A 90 -7.02 16.22 16.81
CA ARG A 90 -7.92 16.39 17.95
C ARG A 90 -9.08 15.39 17.88
N MET A 91 -9.78 15.36 16.74
CA MET A 91 -10.91 14.45 16.52
C MET A 91 -10.50 12.99 16.77
N TRP A 92 -9.34 12.59 16.26
CA TRP A 92 -8.87 11.21 16.42
C TRP A 92 -8.51 10.88 17.87
N ARG A 93 -7.85 11.81 18.59
CA ARG A 93 -7.51 11.61 20.01
C ARG A 93 -8.76 11.57 20.89
N GLU A 94 -9.74 12.42 20.64
CA GLU A 94 -11.04 12.38 21.34
C GLU A 94 -11.78 11.07 21.08
N HIS A 95 -11.80 10.62 19.82
CA HIS A 95 -12.41 9.35 19.44
C HIS A 95 -11.73 8.16 20.14
N PHE A 96 -10.40 8.14 20.19
CA PHE A 96 -9.65 7.11 20.91
C PHE A 96 -10.05 7.04 22.38
N LEU A 97 -10.12 8.18 23.07
CA LEU A 97 -10.49 8.22 24.49
C LEU A 97 -11.92 7.73 24.74
N THR A 98 -12.86 8.18 23.91
CA THR A 98 -14.29 7.89 24.07
C THR A 98 -14.63 6.44 23.72
N THR A 99 -13.98 5.91 22.69
CA THR A 99 -14.27 4.57 22.13
C THR A 99 -13.47 3.49 22.82
N MET A 100 -12.16 3.69 22.98
CA MET A 100 -11.27 2.64 23.52
C MET A 100 -11.23 2.62 25.04
N ARG A 101 -11.59 3.73 25.71
CA ARG A 101 -11.60 3.88 27.18
C ARG A 101 -10.40 3.20 27.84
N PRO A 102 -9.16 3.59 27.46
CA PRO A 102 -7.97 2.88 27.87
C PRO A 102 -7.80 2.92 29.39
N ARG A 103 -7.49 1.77 30.00
CA ARG A 103 -7.27 1.64 31.45
C ARG A 103 -5.95 2.27 31.92
N PHE A 104 -4.94 2.28 31.06
CA PHE A 104 -3.62 2.82 31.34
C PHE A 104 -3.23 3.78 30.23
N MET A 105 -2.91 5.01 30.61
CA MET A 105 -2.57 6.09 29.68
C MET A 105 -1.32 6.80 30.17
N PRO A 106 -0.40 7.19 29.27
CA PRO A 106 0.74 8.03 29.65
C PRO A 106 0.28 9.33 30.30
N GLU A 107 0.96 9.77 31.36
CA GLU A 107 0.63 11.00 32.12
C GLU A 107 0.62 12.25 31.23
N LEU A 108 1.51 12.31 30.23
CA LEU A 108 1.61 13.43 29.29
C LEU A 108 0.71 13.30 28.06
N TRP A 109 -0.22 12.35 28.05
CA TRP A 109 -1.19 12.23 26.97
C TRP A 109 -2.17 13.40 27.00
N SER A 110 -2.34 14.08 25.87
CA SER A 110 -3.22 15.22 25.75
C SER A 110 -3.84 15.27 24.37
N VAL A 111 -5.10 15.69 24.32
CA VAL A 111 -5.84 15.87 23.07
C VAL A 111 -5.30 17.05 22.24
N SER A 112 -4.79 18.10 22.90
CA SER A 112 -4.42 19.37 22.26
C SER A 112 -2.93 19.69 22.27
N HIS A 113 -2.08 18.82 22.83
CA HIS A 113 -0.66 19.12 23.03
C HIS A 113 0.10 19.50 21.74
N ASN A 114 -0.14 18.84 20.61
CA ASN A 114 0.55 19.22 19.37
C ASN A 114 0.12 20.60 18.87
N GLN A 115 -1.17 20.93 18.95
CA GLN A 115 -1.66 22.26 18.61
C GLN A 115 -0.97 23.32 19.48
N GLN A 116 -0.90 23.11 20.79
CA GLN A 116 -0.19 24.01 21.72
C GLN A 116 1.29 24.16 21.35
N ARG A 117 1.96 23.03 21.06
CA ARG A 117 3.37 23.01 20.65
C ARG A 117 3.60 23.76 19.35
N LEU A 118 2.71 23.64 18.37
CA LEU A 118 2.78 24.37 17.10
C LEU A 118 2.54 25.86 17.30
N THR A 119 1.61 26.26 18.18
CA THR A 119 1.38 27.66 18.55
C THR A 119 2.61 28.30 19.18
N ILE A 120 3.30 27.60 20.09
CA ILE A 120 4.56 28.07 20.69
C ILE A 120 5.64 28.26 19.60
N ARG A 121 5.80 27.28 18.70
CA ARG A 121 6.74 27.40 17.58
C ARG A 121 6.39 28.56 16.64
N LYS A 122 5.09 28.84 16.42
CA LYS A 122 4.63 30.01 15.65
C LYS A 122 5.09 31.31 16.32
N GLN A 123 4.87 31.46 17.62
CA GLN A 123 5.26 32.64 18.39
C GLN A 123 6.77 32.88 18.37
N GLU A 124 7.56 31.80 18.36
CA GLU A 124 9.02 31.86 18.31
C GLU A 124 9.59 31.90 16.88
N ASN A 125 8.75 31.99 15.84
CA ASN A 125 9.14 31.93 14.43
C ASN A 125 9.97 30.68 14.06
N ARG A 126 9.73 29.55 14.74
CA ARG A 126 10.42 28.26 14.53
C ARG A 126 9.61 27.27 13.68
N ILE A 127 8.74 27.77 12.81
CA ILE A 127 7.87 26.96 11.95
C ILE A 127 7.72 27.63 10.59
N ARG A 128 7.72 26.83 9.52
CA ARG A 128 7.58 27.35 8.15
C ARG A 128 6.12 27.71 7.86
N GLN A 129 5.92 28.70 7.00
CA GLN A 129 4.58 29.15 6.60
C GLN A 129 3.70 28.02 6.05
N GLN A 130 4.25 27.17 5.17
CA GLN A 130 3.55 26.00 4.64
C GLN A 130 3.08 25.02 5.75
N GLU A 131 3.87 24.86 6.82
CA GLU A 131 3.52 23.99 7.94
C GLU A 131 2.38 24.60 8.79
N LEU A 132 2.33 25.93 8.91
CA LEU A 132 1.23 26.64 9.56
C LEU A 132 -0.08 26.50 8.77
N GLU A 133 -0.01 26.65 7.45
CA GLU A 133 -1.16 26.51 6.55
C GLU A 133 -1.73 25.09 6.62
N MET A 134 -0.88 24.06 6.46
CA MET A 134 -1.32 22.66 6.61
C MET A 134 -1.88 22.36 8.00
N ALA A 135 -1.30 22.94 9.05
CA ALA A 135 -1.80 22.78 10.41
C ALA A 135 -3.13 23.51 10.65
N GLY A 136 -3.56 24.43 9.77
CA GLY A 136 -4.72 25.29 10.01
C GLY A 136 -4.47 26.36 11.07
N LEU A 137 -3.20 26.77 11.21
CA LEU A 137 -2.72 27.74 12.18
C LEU A 137 -2.09 28.97 11.52
N ALA A 138 -2.24 29.14 10.20
CA ALA A 138 -1.77 30.32 9.46
C ALA A 138 -2.47 31.59 9.95
#